data_AF-A0A9N7AHV8-F1
#
_entry.id   AF-A0A9N7AHV8-F1
#
_cell.length_a   1.000
_cell.length_b   1.000
_cell.length_c   1.000
_cell.angle_alpha   90.00
_cell.angle_beta   90.00
_cell.angle_gamma   90.00
#
_symmetry.space_group_name_H-M   'P 1'
#
loop_
_entity.id
_entity.type
_entity.pdbx_description
1 polymer ?
#
loop_
_entity_poly.entity_id
_entity_poly.type
_entity_poly.pdbx_seq_one_letter_code
_entity_poly.pdbx_strand_id
1 'polypeptide(L)' 'MNCERCGVDAALIHRDVDGFAYYLCDACVSGWDAVRSPSLDSGDETRSTAR' A
#
# COMPACT_ATOMS: atom_id res chain seq x y z
N MET A 1 -6.55 18.56 -7.25
CA MET A 1 -5.43 17.94 -8.01
C MET A 1 -5.94 16.60 -8.47
N ASN A 2 -5.82 16.27 -9.75
CA ASN A 2 -6.34 15.00 -10.27
C ASN A 2 -5.44 13.83 -9.82
N CYS A 3 -6.05 12.77 -9.31
CA CYS A 3 -5.32 11.54 -9.02
C CYS A 3 -4.90 10.85 -10.31
N GLU A 4 -3.61 10.62 -10.50
CA GLU A 4 -3.08 9.98 -11.72
C GLU A 4 -3.56 8.53 -11.87
N ARG A 5 -3.97 7.89 -10.77
CA ARG A 5 -4.42 6.49 -10.77
C ARG A 5 -5.86 6.30 -11.23
N CYS A 6 -6.75 7.22 -10.88
CA CYS A 6 -8.20 7.07 -11.11
C CYS A 6 -8.89 8.29 -11.74
N GLY A 7 -8.16 9.40 -11.92
CA GLY A 7 -8.63 10.59 -12.63
C GLY A 7 -9.56 11.52 -11.83
N VAL A 8 -9.98 11.16 -10.61
CA VAL A 8 -10.82 12.04 -9.78
C VAL A 8 -10.02 13.26 -9.31
N ASP A 9 -10.68 14.42 -9.31
CA ASP A 9 -10.17 15.63 -8.69
C ASP A 9 -10.38 15.53 -7.17
N ALA A 10 -9.29 15.27 -6.46
CA ALA A 10 -9.30 15.04 -5.02
C ALA A 10 -8.01 15.54 -4.37
N ALA A 11 -7.97 15.58 -3.04
CA ALA A 11 -6.70 15.77 -2.34
C ALA A 11 -5.83 14.52 -2.51
N LEU A 12 -4.54 14.73 -2.80
CA LEU A 12 -3.55 13.66 -2.89
C LEU A 12 -2.82 13.51 -1.56
N ILE A 13 -2.65 12.26 -1.14
CA ILE A 13 -1.96 11.86 0.08
C ILE A 13 -0.62 11.25 -0.32
N HIS A 14 0.47 11.75 0.27
CA HIS A 14 1.80 11.18 0.10
C HIS A 14 1.93 9.89 0.91
N ARG A 15 2.47 8.84 0.27
CA ARG A 15 2.79 7.56 0.90
C ARG A 15 4.16 7.10 0.43
N ASP A 16 5.02 6.72 1.38
CA ASP A 16 6.27 6.04 1.09
C ASP A 16 6.06 4.53 1.22
N VAL A 17 6.38 3.79 0.16
CA VAL A 17 6.32 2.32 0.14
C VAL A 17 7.61 1.79 -0.46
N ASP A 18 8.37 1.04 0.33
CA ASP A 18 9.66 0.46 -0.05
C ASP A 18 10.66 1.50 -0.60
N GLY A 19 10.59 2.75 -0.11
CA GLY A 19 11.42 3.87 -0.55
C GLY A 19 10.91 4.61 -1.80
N PHE A 20 9.71 4.29 -2.27
CA PHE A 20 9.06 4.98 -3.38
C PHE A 20 7.89 5.83 -2.90
N ALA A 21 7.90 7.11 -3.30
CA ALA A 21 6.84 8.05 -3.00
C ALA A 21 5.66 7.91 -3.99
N TYR A 22 4.48 7.65 -3.46
CA TYR A 22 3.21 7.60 -4.18
C TYR A 22 2.29 8.74 -3.71
N TYR A 23 1.58 9.36 -4.65
CA TYR A 23 0.59 10.40 -4.38
C TYR A 23 -0.79 9.92 -4.83
N LEU A 24 -1.62 9.51 -3.88
CA LEU A 24 -2.90 8.87 -4.16
C LEU A 24 -4.05 9.59 -3.46
N CYS A 25 -5.22 9.61 -4.09
CA CYS A 25 -6.43 10.10 -3.42
C CYS A 25 -6.93 9.10 -2.38
N ASP A 26 -7.80 9.57 -1.49
CA ASP A 26 -8.39 8.78 -0.41
C ASP A 26 -9.08 7.49 -0.89
N ALA A 27 -9.79 7.54 -2.03
CA ALA A 27 -10.42 6.37 -2.63
C ALA A 27 -9.40 5.30 -3.07
N CYS A 28 -8.29 5.73 -3.68
CA CYS A 28 -7.22 4.82 -4.07
C CYS A 28 -6.45 4.26 -2.87
N VAL A 29 -6.28 5.06 -1.81
CA VAL A 29 -5.68 4.60 -0.55
C VAL A 29 -6.57 3.55 0.10
N SER A 30 -7.87 3.81 0.23
CA SER A 30 -8.83 2.87 0.80
C SER A 30 -8.84 1.52 0.08
N GLY A 31 -8.86 1.53 -1.27
CA GLY A 31 -8.78 0.31 -2.05
C GLY A 31 -7.44 -0.41 -1.94
N TRP A 32 -6.35 0.34 -1.78
CA TRP A 32 -5.02 -0.24 -1.57
C TRP A 32 -4.90 -0.89 -0.19
N ASP A 33 -5.31 -0.20 0.87
CA ASP A 33 -5.29 -0.72 2.24
C ASP A 33 -6.17 -1.99 2.36
N ALA A 34 -7.29 -2.08 1.63
CA ALA A 34 -8.12 -3.29 1.59
C ALA A 34 -7.38 -4.52 1.04
N VAL A 35 -6.52 -4.35 0.03
CA VAL A 35 -5.71 -5.45 -0.54
C VAL A 35 -4.46 -5.71 0.30
N ARG A 36 -3.89 -4.65 0.86
CA ARG A 36 -2.61 -4.70 1.58
C ARG A 36 -2.77 -5.06 3.05
N SER A 37 -3.99 -5.02 3.59
CA SER A 37 -4.34 -5.52 4.91
C SER A 37 -3.73 -6.91 5.07
N PRO A 38 -2.62 -7.04 5.80
CA PRO A 38 -2.08 -8.34 6.06
C PRO A 38 -3.11 -8.99 6.99
N SER A 39 -3.68 -10.11 6.57
CA SER A 39 -3.84 -11.16 7.58
C SER A 39 -2.45 -11.27 8.21
N LEU A 40 -2.33 -10.94 9.50
CA LEU A 40 -1.10 -10.90 10.29
C LEU A 40 -0.46 -12.31 10.42
N ASP A 41 -0.32 -13.03 9.31
CA ASP A 41 0.09 -14.44 9.24
C ASP A 41 1.02 -14.70 8.05
N SER A 42 1.86 -13.72 7.71
CA SER A 42 3.05 -14.00 6.89
C SER A 42 4.26 -13.35 7.51
N GLY A 43 4.40 -13.53 8.82
CA GLY A 43 5.73 -13.72 9.39
C GLY A 43 6.23 -15.07 8.88
N ASP A 44 6.92 -15.07 7.74
CA ASP A 44 7.79 -16.17 7.32
C ASP A 44 9.02 -16.20 8.25
N GLU A 45 8.77 -16.45 9.54
CA GLU A 45 9.76 -16.72 10.57
C GLU A 45 9.94 -18.24 10.67
N THR A 46 10.20 -18.94 9.57
CA THR A 46 10.65 -20.35 9.66
C THR A 46 11.49 -20.79 8.46
N ARG A 47 12.62 -20.13 8.21
CA ARG A 47 13.74 -20.80 7.52
C ARG A 47 14.99 -20.93 8.39
N SER A 48 14.81 -21.50 9.59
CA SER A 48 15.86 -22.27 10.25
C SER A 48 15.70 -23.74 9.85
N THR A 49 16.26 -24.13 8.70
CA THR A 49 16.49 -25.55 8.44
C THR A 49 17.90 -25.88 8.95
N ALA A 50 17.95 -26.35 10.19
CA ALA A 50 19.10 -27.05 10.73
C ALA A 50 18.95 -28.54 10.41
N ARG A 51 19.87 -29.10 9.61
CA ARG A 51 20.49 -30.42 9.80
C ARG A 51 21.56 -30.69 8.75
#